data_AF-A0A920DA61-F1
#
_entry.id   AF-A0A920DA61-F1
#
_cell.length_a   1.000
_cell.length_b   1.000
_cell.length_c   1.000
_cell.angle_alpha   90.00
_cell.angle_beta   90.00
_cell.angle_gamma   90.00
#
_symmetry.space_group_name_H-M   'P 1'
#
loop_
_entity.id
_entity.type
_entity.pdbx_description
1 polymer ?
#
loop_
_entity_poly.entity_id
_entity_poly.type
_entity_poly.pdbx_seq_one_letter_code
_entity_poly.pdbx_strand_id
1 'polypeptide(L)'
;MSPRETVPSKTVLEYLVMINEQSYSGIGRQLGITLQQFSDWIKKRRPIPQERLQALATYFRIDGAVFADPNHFAAPLTPLKKVELHLLLLDQKVEQLEKEGAEEEDIEPYREKKRTLLIERAEQHRLAKHAALLQQNDARINRIVDTVIQELDAGRAEAEDWDWGGTTMSTAIFLSPEDTRLLGKNQDVPYTGAYMFTNNRNAAKTAFVQPSEQPAQWVSRCPRNITSGSTGGYGVQPHL
;
A
#
# COMPACT_ATOMS: atom_id res chain seq x y z
N MET A 1 18.31 7.35 29.20
CA MET A 1 17.70 7.43 27.85
C MET A 1 18.77 7.91 26.90
N SER A 2 19.38 7.01 26.13
CA SER A 2 20.33 7.41 25.09
C SER A 2 19.57 8.11 23.96
N PRO A 3 20.09 9.21 23.39
CA PRO A 3 19.49 9.80 22.20
C PRO A 3 19.53 8.72 21.11
N ARG A 4 18.36 8.39 20.55
CA ARG A 4 18.30 7.54 19.36
C ARG A 4 19.16 8.23 18.31
N GLU A 5 20.32 7.65 17.98
CA GLU A 5 21.10 8.05 16.83
C GLU A 5 20.20 7.86 15.61
N THR A 6 19.57 8.95 15.19
CA THR A 6 18.90 9.01 13.91
C THR A 6 19.99 8.87 12.87
N VAL A 7 20.14 7.67 12.31
CA VAL A 7 20.97 7.43 11.13
C VAL A 7 20.69 8.58 10.16
N PRO A 8 21.70 9.37 9.74
CA PRO A 8 21.46 10.52 8.90
C PRO A 8 20.82 10.04 7.60
N SER A 9 19.50 10.23 7.51
CA SER A 9 18.72 9.82 6.34
C SER A 9 19.15 10.71 5.19
N LYS A 10 19.71 10.12 4.13
CA LYS A 10 20.01 10.84 2.89
C LYS A 10 18.79 11.63 2.43
N THR A 11 19.02 12.76 1.79
CA THR A 11 17.93 13.53 1.18
C THR A 11 17.65 13.05 -0.24
N VAL A 12 16.44 13.34 -0.75
CA VAL A 12 16.10 13.12 -2.16
C VAL A 12 17.10 13.80 -3.09
N LEU A 13 17.49 15.03 -2.75
CA LEU A 13 18.46 15.81 -3.53
C LEU A 13 19.83 15.11 -3.59
N GLU A 14 20.36 14.69 -2.44
CA GLU A 14 21.61 13.92 -2.36
C GLU A 14 21.55 12.63 -3.18
N TYR A 15 20.42 11.92 -3.10
CA TYR A 15 20.22 10.68 -3.85
C TYR A 15 20.23 10.89 -5.36
N LEU A 16 19.55 11.95 -5.83
CA LEU A 16 19.50 12.29 -7.25
C LEU A 16 20.87 12.71 -7.80
N VAL A 17 21.69 13.39 -7.01
CA VAL A 17 23.07 13.66 -7.42
C VAL A 17 23.85 12.37 -7.61
N MET A 18 23.74 11.44 -6.65
CA MET A 18 24.45 10.16 -6.70
C MET A 18 24.06 9.31 -7.91
N ILE A 19 22.77 9.17 -8.20
CA ILE A 19 22.29 8.30 -9.30
C ILE A 19 22.60 8.86 -10.70
N ASN A 20 22.74 10.18 -10.82
CA ASN A 20 23.14 10.83 -12.07
C ASN A 20 24.67 10.92 -12.23
N GLU A 21 25.44 10.30 -11.32
CA GLU A 21 26.91 10.30 -11.30
C GLU A 21 27.52 11.72 -11.35
N GLN A 22 26.78 12.70 -10.85
CA GLN A 22 27.20 14.09 -10.85
C GLN A 22 27.94 14.44 -9.56
N SER A 23 28.79 15.46 -9.62
CA SER A 23 29.34 16.10 -8.44
C SER A 23 28.47 17.30 -8.02
N TYR A 24 28.44 17.60 -6.72
CA TYR A 24 27.76 18.81 -6.21
C TYR A 24 28.28 20.10 -6.87
N SER A 25 29.58 20.16 -7.17
CA SER A 25 30.19 21.29 -7.87
C SER A 25 29.78 21.37 -9.34
N GLY A 26 29.60 20.23 -10.01
CA GLY A 26 29.10 20.17 -11.40
C GLY A 26 27.68 20.72 -11.52
N ILE A 27 26.76 20.20 -10.69
CA ILE A 27 25.37 20.68 -10.63
C ILE A 27 25.33 22.16 -10.23
N GLY A 28 26.12 22.54 -9.23
CA GLY A 28 26.21 23.92 -8.77
C GLY A 28 26.57 24.90 -9.89
N ARG A 29 27.55 24.57 -10.74
CA ARG A 29 27.91 25.41 -11.89
C ARG A 29 26.79 25.52 -12.92
N GLN A 30 26.12 24.42 -13.23
CA GLN A 30 25.04 24.42 -14.23
C GLN A 30 23.80 25.18 -13.77
N LEU A 31 23.51 25.18 -12.46
CA LEU A 31 22.32 25.81 -11.89
C LEU A 31 22.60 27.18 -11.27
N GLY A 32 23.84 27.66 -11.31
CA GLY A 32 24.26 28.90 -10.63
C GLY A 32 24.03 28.83 -9.12
N ILE A 33 24.34 27.69 -8.51
CA ILE A 33 24.19 27.39 -7.08
C ILE A 33 25.59 27.12 -6.51
N THR A 34 25.94 27.76 -5.40
CA THR A 34 27.23 27.51 -4.74
C THR A 34 27.23 26.16 -4.03
N LEU A 35 28.41 25.53 -3.93
CA LEU A 35 28.59 24.28 -3.16
C LEU A 35 28.09 24.43 -1.71
N GLN A 36 28.28 25.61 -1.12
CA GLN A 36 27.82 25.91 0.24
C GLN A 36 26.29 25.89 0.35
N GLN A 37 25.58 26.54 -0.58
CA GLN A 37 24.13 26.53 -0.61
C GLN A 37 23.58 25.11 -0.76
N PHE A 38 24.19 24.32 -1.65
CA PHE A 38 23.80 22.93 -1.85
C PHE A 38 24.01 22.08 -0.58
N SER A 39 25.16 22.25 0.10
CA SER A 39 25.44 21.59 1.38
C SER A 39 24.46 22.00 2.48
N ASP A 40 24.10 23.28 2.55
CA ASP A 40 23.13 23.81 3.51
C ASP A 40 21.74 23.19 3.30
N TRP A 41 21.32 22.96 2.06
CA TRP A 41 20.05 22.30 1.76
C TRP A 41 20.04 20.81 2.14
N ILE A 42 21.08 20.06 1.76
CA ILE A 42 21.20 18.63 2.14
C ILE A 42 21.16 18.48 3.66
N LYS A 43 21.85 19.37 4.38
CA LYS A 43 21.90 19.38 5.85
C LYS A 43 20.66 20.01 6.49
N LYS A 44 19.66 20.41 5.70
CA LYS A 44 18.42 21.09 6.12
C LYS A 44 18.66 22.33 7.00
N ARG A 45 19.77 23.04 6.78
CA ARG A 45 20.11 24.28 7.50
C ARG A 45 19.34 25.48 6.96
N ARG A 46 18.92 25.41 5.70
CA ARG A 46 18.16 26.46 5.00
C ARG A 46 17.08 25.83 4.13
N PRO A 47 15.92 26.48 3.96
CA PRO A 47 14.94 26.09 2.95
C PRO A 47 15.49 26.32 1.53
N ILE A 48 14.99 25.56 0.58
CA ILE A 48 15.28 25.67 -0.84
C ILE A 48 14.32 26.71 -1.43
N PRO A 49 14.81 27.82 -2.00
CA PRO A 49 13.95 28.82 -2.63
C PRO A 49 13.14 28.23 -3.80
N GLN A 50 11.92 28.72 -4.01
CA GLN A 50 11.02 28.22 -5.07
C GLN A 50 11.65 28.31 -6.47
N GLU A 51 12.36 29.40 -6.78
CA GLU A 51 13.11 29.56 -8.02
C GLU A 51 14.16 28.44 -8.24
N ARG A 52 14.76 27.95 -7.15
CA ARG A 52 15.77 26.89 -7.18
C ARG A 52 15.13 25.52 -7.26
N LEU A 53 13.97 25.32 -6.64
CA LEU A 53 13.17 24.12 -6.85
C LEU A 53 12.77 23.98 -8.32
N GLN A 54 12.37 25.06 -8.97
CA GLN A 54 12.04 25.04 -10.40
C GLN A 54 13.28 24.74 -11.27
N ALA A 55 14.44 25.32 -10.94
CA ALA A 55 15.68 25.03 -11.65
C ALA A 55 16.09 23.55 -11.50
N LEU A 56 16.00 22.99 -10.29
CA LEU A 56 16.26 21.58 -10.01
C LEU A 56 15.26 20.67 -10.73
N ALA A 57 13.97 21.01 -10.70
CA ALA A 57 12.92 20.29 -11.40
C ALA A 57 13.18 20.21 -12.90
N THR A 58 13.58 21.34 -13.50
CA THR A 58 13.93 21.42 -14.92
C THR A 58 15.17 20.58 -15.23
N TYR A 59 16.20 20.66 -14.38
CA TYR A 59 17.46 19.96 -14.56
C TYR A 59 17.31 18.44 -14.51
N PHE A 60 16.65 17.94 -13.47
CA PHE A 60 16.42 16.51 -13.28
C PHE A 60 15.17 16.00 -14.00
N ARG A 61 14.41 16.88 -14.66
CA ARG A 61 13.14 16.59 -15.35
C ARG A 61 12.09 15.92 -14.46
N ILE A 62 12.09 16.24 -13.17
CA ILE A 62 11.12 15.71 -12.19
C ILE A 62 10.37 16.86 -11.51
N ASP A 63 9.21 16.57 -10.93
CA ASP A 63 8.40 17.58 -10.23
C ASP A 63 9.15 18.20 -9.04
N GLY A 64 9.05 19.54 -8.90
CA GLY A 64 9.70 20.31 -7.84
C GLY A 64 9.30 19.90 -6.42
N ALA A 65 8.05 19.43 -6.23
CA ALA A 65 7.52 18.98 -4.95
C ALA A 65 8.23 17.72 -4.43
N VAL A 66 8.95 16.99 -5.28
CA VAL A 66 9.69 15.79 -4.89
C VAL A 66 10.93 16.15 -4.05
N PHE A 67 11.54 17.33 -4.30
CA PHE A 67 12.79 17.76 -3.66
C PHE A 67 12.61 18.32 -2.25
N ALA A 68 11.43 18.85 -1.92
CA ALA A 68 11.21 19.58 -0.69
C ALA A 68 9.98 19.10 0.09
N ASP A 69 10.00 19.30 1.40
CA ASP A 69 8.84 19.15 2.26
C ASP A 69 7.96 20.43 2.23
N PRO A 70 6.78 20.45 2.90
CA PRO A 70 5.91 21.62 2.92
C PRO A 70 6.56 22.90 3.49
N ASN A 71 7.65 22.77 4.24
CA ASN A 71 8.42 23.88 4.79
C ASN A 71 9.61 24.27 3.90
N HIS A 72 9.65 23.76 2.67
CA HIS A 72 10.70 23.97 1.67
C HIS A 72 12.08 23.41 2.05
N PHE A 73 12.19 22.54 3.06
CA PHE A 73 13.46 21.88 3.36
C PHE A 73 13.64 20.63 2.50
N ALA A 74 14.89 20.25 2.24
CA ALA A 74 15.19 19.07 1.45
C ALA A 74 14.45 17.83 1.98
N ALA A 75 13.68 17.19 1.12
CA ALA A 75 12.87 16.05 1.46
C ALA A 75 13.75 14.87 1.90
N PRO A 76 13.39 14.15 2.98
CA PRO A 76 14.09 12.93 3.35
C PRO A 76 13.86 11.84 2.29
N LEU A 77 14.87 11.02 2.03
CA LEU A 77 14.74 9.85 1.19
C LEU A 77 14.15 8.69 2.03
N THR A 78 12.83 8.51 1.95
CA THR A 78 12.18 7.33 2.50
C THR A 78 12.32 6.15 1.53
N PRO A 79 12.20 4.89 1.99
CA PRO A 79 12.18 3.73 1.10
C PRO A 79 11.13 3.86 -0.02
N LEU A 80 9.91 4.30 0.33
CA LEU A 80 8.86 4.56 -0.66
C LEU A 80 9.27 5.63 -1.68
N LYS A 81 9.80 6.78 -1.22
CA LYS A 81 10.27 7.84 -2.13
C LYS A 81 11.40 7.37 -3.04
N LYS A 82 12.30 6.51 -2.54
CA LYS A 82 13.39 5.92 -3.34
C LYS A 82 12.83 5.09 -4.50
N VAL A 83 11.83 4.24 -4.23
CA VAL A 83 11.16 3.44 -5.26
C VAL A 83 10.44 4.33 -6.27
N GLU A 84 9.70 5.34 -5.80
CA GLU A 84 8.99 6.28 -6.68
C GLU A 84 9.94 7.07 -7.58
N LEU A 85 11.09 7.52 -7.06
CA LEU A 85 12.14 8.16 -7.85
C LEU A 85 12.70 7.23 -8.92
N HIS A 86 12.95 5.95 -8.59
CA HIS A 86 13.43 4.99 -9.58
C HIS A 86 12.42 4.73 -10.69
N LEU A 87 11.13 4.63 -10.35
CA LEU A 87 10.07 4.47 -11.35
C LEU A 87 10.06 5.67 -12.31
N LEU A 88 10.14 6.91 -11.79
CA LEU A 88 10.22 8.11 -12.61
C LEU A 88 11.44 8.12 -13.54
N LEU A 89 12.62 7.77 -13.03
CA LEU A 89 13.85 7.76 -13.82
C LEU A 89 13.84 6.65 -14.89
N LEU A 90 13.23 5.50 -14.59
CA LEU A 90 13.06 4.43 -15.59
C LEU A 90 12.10 4.87 -16.69
N ASP A 91 11.00 5.53 -16.36
CA ASP A 91 10.05 6.03 -17.35
C ASP A 91 10.70 7.04 -18.30
N GLN A 92 11.50 7.97 -17.77
CA GLN A 92 12.28 8.89 -18.57
C GLN A 92 13.30 8.17 -19.47
N LYS A 93 13.97 7.13 -18.95
CA LYS A 93 14.99 6.38 -19.70
C LYS A 93 14.37 5.56 -20.83
N VAL A 94 13.23 4.91 -20.59
CA VAL A 94 12.47 4.18 -21.60
C VAL A 94 11.99 5.14 -22.69
N GLU A 95 11.38 6.27 -22.31
CA GLU A 95 10.91 7.28 -23.27
C GLU A 95 12.06 7.84 -24.12
N GLN A 96 13.24 8.03 -23.53
CA GLN A 96 14.43 8.45 -24.26
C GLN A 96 14.87 7.39 -25.27
N LEU A 97 14.99 6.12 -24.87
CA LEU A 97 15.41 5.03 -25.74
C LEU A 97 14.43 4.82 -26.91
N GLU A 98 13.13 4.91 -26.63
CA GLU A 98 12.08 4.83 -27.67
C GLU A 98 12.21 5.97 -28.69
N LYS A 99 12.53 7.20 -28.26
CA LYS A 99 12.77 8.33 -29.16
C LYS A 99 14.06 8.20 -29.96
N GLU A 100 15.07 7.56 -29.41
CA GLU A 100 16.34 7.27 -30.07
C GLU A 100 16.23 6.09 -31.06
N GLY A 101 15.09 5.39 -31.07
CA GLY A 101 14.86 4.23 -31.94
C GLY A 101 15.64 3.00 -31.50
N ALA A 102 15.92 2.87 -30.20
CA ALA A 102 16.58 1.71 -29.64
C ALA A 102 15.77 0.42 -29.88
N GLU A 103 16.47 -0.71 -29.96
CA GLU A 103 15.83 -2.01 -30.17
C GLU A 103 15.05 -2.44 -28.92
N GLU A 104 14.02 -3.26 -29.11
CA GLU A 104 13.19 -3.74 -28.00
C GLU A 104 14.00 -4.52 -26.96
N GLU A 105 15.06 -5.23 -27.39
CA GLU A 105 15.99 -5.95 -26.50
C GLU A 105 16.74 -5.01 -25.53
N ASP A 106 17.00 -3.76 -25.93
CA ASP A 106 17.62 -2.75 -25.07
C ASP A 106 16.63 -2.11 -24.09
N ILE A 107 15.34 -2.07 -24.45
CA ILE A 107 14.28 -1.41 -23.67
C ILE A 107 13.68 -2.36 -22.62
N GLU A 108 13.49 -3.65 -22.96
CA GLU A 108 12.79 -4.62 -22.13
C GLU A 108 13.38 -4.79 -20.71
N PRO A 109 14.73 -4.77 -20.50
CA PRO A 109 15.29 -4.84 -19.15
C PRO A 109 14.81 -3.73 -18.21
N TYR A 110 14.57 -2.52 -18.75
CA TYR A 110 14.05 -1.39 -17.98
C TYR A 110 12.56 -1.58 -17.65
N ARG A 111 11.78 -2.15 -18.59
CA ARG A 111 10.36 -2.48 -18.38
C ARG A 111 10.20 -3.59 -17.34
N GLU A 112 11.05 -4.61 -17.37
CA GLU A 112 11.06 -5.66 -16.37
C GLU A 112 11.41 -5.12 -14.98
N LYS A 113 12.47 -4.31 -14.89
CA LYS A 113 12.84 -3.64 -13.64
C LYS A 113 11.71 -2.76 -13.10
N LYS A 114 10.97 -2.06 -13.98
CA LYS A 114 9.78 -1.28 -13.61
C LYS A 114 8.70 -2.18 -13.00
N ARG A 115 8.42 -3.37 -13.56
CA ARG A 115 7.45 -4.32 -13.01
C ARG A 115 7.81 -4.72 -11.57
N THR A 116 9.08 -5.05 -11.33
CA THR A 116 9.58 -5.40 -9.99
C THR A 116 9.42 -4.24 -9.00
N LEU A 117 9.77 -3.01 -9.41
CA LEU A 117 9.64 -1.83 -8.55
C LEU A 117 8.18 -1.46 -8.25
N LEU A 118 7.23 -1.77 -9.13
CA LEU A 118 5.80 -1.56 -8.86
C LEU A 118 5.29 -2.49 -7.75
N ILE A 119 5.78 -3.74 -7.69
CA ILE A 119 5.49 -4.68 -6.61
C ILE A 119 6.08 -4.16 -5.29
N GLU A 120 7.36 -3.77 -5.32
CA GLU A 120 8.04 -3.18 -4.15
C GLU A 120 7.32 -1.91 -3.67
N ARG A 121 6.85 -1.05 -4.57
CA ARG A 121 6.07 0.15 -4.22
C ARG A 121 4.79 -0.21 -3.45
N ALA A 122 4.06 -1.24 -3.91
CA ALA A 122 2.85 -1.69 -3.24
C ALA A 122 3.13 -2.23 -1.83
N GLU A 123 4.26 -2.93 -1.64
CA GLU A 123 4.73 -3.36 -0.33
C GLU A 123 5.10 -2.18 0.57
N GLN A 124 5.88 -1.21 0.06
CA GLN A 124 6.26 -0.02 0.81
C GLN A 124 5.03 0.82 1.22
N HIS A 125 4.01 0.92 0.36
CA HIS A 125 2.74 1.56 0.73
C HIS A 125 2.01 0.82 1.84
N ARG A 126 1.98 -0.52 1.80
CA ARG A 126 1.40 -1.33 2.88
C ARG A 126 2.15 -1.07 4.19
N LEU A 127 3.48 -1.11 4.18
CA LEU A 127 4.30 -0.83 5.36
C LEU A 127 4.07 0.60 5.91
N ALA A 128 4.02 1.61 5.03
CA ALA A 128 3.78 2.99 5.43
C ALA A 128 2.41 3.17 6.11
N LYS A 129 1.36 2.49 5.61
CA LYS A 129 0.03 2.50 6.23
C LYS A 129 0.05 1.84 7.61
N HIS A 130 0.71 0.70 7.76
CA HIS A 130 0.84 0.04 9.06
C HIS A 130 1.63 0.90 10.06
N ALA A 131 2.74 1.50 9.62
CA ALA A 131 3.52 2.41 10.45
C ALA A 131 2.70 3.61 10.92
N ALA A 132 1.93 4.23 10.01
CA ALA A 132 1.05 5.35 10.34
C ALA A 132 -0.08 4.95 11.31
N LEU A 133 -0.62 3.73 11.16
CA LEU A 133 -1.62 3.17 12.06
C LEU A 133 -1.06 3.01 13.48
N LEU A 134 0.14 2.42 13.62
CA LEU A 134 0.79 2.20 14.91
C LEU A 134 1.20 3.51 15.59
N GLN A 135 1.57 4.54 14.81
CA GLN A 135 1.92 5.87 15.35
C GLN A 135 0.76 6.58 16.06
N GLN A 136 -0.49 6.17 15.82
CA GLN A 136 -1.65 6.72 16.53
C GLN A 136 -1.65 6.33 18.03
N ASN A 137 -0.84 5.35 18.43
CA ASN A 137 -0.73 4.85 19.81
C ASN A 137 -2.07 4.44 20.43
N ASP A 138 -3.03 4.00 19.62
CA ASP A 138 -4.31 3.48 20.09
C ASP A 138 -4.10 2.06 20.66
N ALA A 139 -4.33 1.91 21.96
CA ALA A 139 -4.14 0.65 22.67
C ALA A 139 -5.05 -0.50 22.18
N ARG A 140 -6.21 -0.18 21.58
CA ARG A 140 -7.07 -1.18 20.96
C ARG A 140 -6.48 -1.65 19.63
N ILE A 141 -6.02 -0.72 18.79
CA ILE A 141 -5.42 -1.04 17.49
C ILE A 141 -4.13 -1.85 17.69
N ASN A 142 -3.27 -1.45 18.62
CA ASN A 142 -2.04 -2.18 18.92
C ASN A 142 -2.33 -3.61 19.37
N ARG A 143 -3.29 -3.81 20.28
CA ARG A 143 -3.71 -5.16 20.70
C ARG A 143 -4.20 -6.01 19.53
N ILE A 144 -5.02 -5.45 18.64
CA ILE A 144 -5.49 -6.18 17.46
C ILE A 144 -4.32 -6.60 16.58
N VAL A 145 -3.40 -5.68 16.28
CA VAL A 145 -2.22 -5.96 15.44
C VAL A 145 -1.34 -7.02 16.10
N ASP A 146 -1.04 -6.87 17.39
CA ASP A 146 -0.21 -7.80 18.14
C ASP A 146 -0.81 -9.21 18.16
N THR A 147 -2.13 -9.34 18.37
CA THR A 147 -2.78 -10.65 18.36
C THR A 147 -2.77 -11.28 16.97
N VAL A 148 -3.03 -10.51 15.90
CA VAL A 148 -2.94 -11.04 14.53
C VAL A 148 -1.52 -11.53 14.21
N ILE A 149 -0.49 -10.79 14.62
CA ILE A 149 0.91 -11.19 14.44
C ILE A 149 1.20 -12.48 15.23
N GLN A 150 0.77 -12.57 16.48
CA GLN A 150 0.95 -13.78 17.30
C GLN A 150 0.29 -15.02 16.69
N GLU A 151 -0.90 -14.89 16.11
CA GLU A 151 -1.59 -15.99 15.44
C GLU A 151 -0.87 -16.43 14.15
N LEU A 152 -0.35 -15.47 13.37
CA LEU A 152 0.48 -15.74 12.19
C LEU A 152 1.79 -16.45 12.56
N ASP A 153 2.51 -15.94 13.57
CA ASP A 153 3.77 -16.51 14.04
C ASP A 153 3.58 -17.91 14.63
N ALA A 154 2.42 -18.18 15.24
CA ALA A 154 2.05 -19.50 15.72
C ALA A 154 1.62 -20.47 14.61
N GLY A 155 1.61 -20.04 13.34
CA GLY A 155 1.18 -20.84 12.20
C GLY A 155 -0.31 -21.19 12.21
N ARG A 156 -1.13 -20.48 13.00
CA ARG A 156 -2.58 -20.73 13.14
C ARG A 156 -3.42 -19.98 12.10
N ALA A 157 -2.78 -19.13 11.31
CA ALA A 157 -3.39 -18.48 10.16
C ALA A 157 -3.11 -19.31 8.90
N GLU A 158 -4.00 -20.25 8.60
CA GLU A 158 -3.97 -20.96 7.33
C GLU A 158 -4.64 -20.10 6.25
N ALA A 159 -3.87 -19.65 5.27
CA ALA A 159 -4.41 -19.16 4.01
C ALA A 159 -4.62 -20.37 3.09
N GLU A 160 -5.73 -21.09 3.26
CA GLU A 160 -6.10 -22.13 2.30
C GLU A 160 -6.59 -21.47 1.01
N ASP A 161 -5.77 -21.54 -0.03
CA ASP A 161 -6.08 -21.06 -1.39
C ASP A 161 -7.02 -22.08 -2.06
N TRP A 162 -8.31 -22.05 -1.69
CA TRP A 162 -9.31 -22.95 -2.25
C TRP A 162 -9.77 -22.45 -3.62
N ASP A 163 -9.24 -23.02 -4.71
CA ASP A 163 -9.75 -22.83 -6.07
C ASP A 163 -11.08 -23.59 -6.26
N TRP A 164 -12.19 -22.93 -5.94
CA TRP A 164 -13.55 -23.37 -6.30
C TRP A 164 -14.00 -22.73 -7.61
N GLY A 165 -13.32 -23.01 -8.72
CA GLY A 165 -13.81 -22.70 -10.06
C GLY A 165 -14.04 -21.21 -10.32
N GLY A 166 -13.08 -20.36 -9.94
CA GLY A 166 -13.08 -18.94 -10.31
C GLY A 166 -13.80 -17.99 -9.34
N THR A 167 -14.12 -18.41 -8.12
CA THR A 167 -14.66 -17.53 -7.07
C THR A 167 -13.73 -17.47 -5.86
N THR A 168 -12.93 -16.40 -5.73
CA THR A 168 -12.11 -16.15 -4.54
C THR A 168 -13.02 -15.86 -3.35
N MET A 169 -12.96 -16.68 -2.29
CA MET A 169 -13.80 -16.56 -1.10
C MET A 169 -13.23 -15.56 -0.09
N SER A 170 -14.09 -14.97 0.74
CA SER A 170 -13.70 -13.99 1.78
C SER A 170 -13.41 -14.67 3.11
N THR A 171 -12.25 -14.38 3.71
CA THR A 171 -11.90 -14.76 5.09
C THR A 171 -12.51 -13.77 6.08
N ALA A 172 -13.20 -14.24 7.12
CA ALA A 172 -13.72 -13.40 8.19
C ALA A 172 -12.80 -13.46 9.41
N ILE A 173 -12.41 -12.31 9.95
CA ILE A 173 -11.65 -12.23 11.19
C ILE A 173 -12.61 -11.72 12.26
N PHE A 174 -12.83 -12.53 13.31
CA PHE A 174 -13.64 -12.12 14.45
C PHE A 174 -12.74 -11.56 15.55
N LEU A 175 -12.95 -10.30 15.86
CA LEU A 175 -12.20 -9.57 16.89
C LEU A 175 -13.17 -9.23 18.01
N SER A 176 -13.17 -10.01 19.10
CA SER A 176 -13.90 -9.64 20.32
C SER A 176 -12.98 -8.89 21.29
N PRO A 177 -13.52 -8.06 22.21
CA PRO A 177 -12.72 -7.38 23.23
C PRO A 177 -12.00 -8.32 24.20
N GLU A 178 -12.45 -9.57 24.30
CA GLU A 178 -11.98 -10.56 25.28
C GLU A 178 -11.10 -11.65 24.64
N ASP A 179 -11.21 -11.88 23.33
CA ASP A 179 -10.52 -12.93 22.60
C ASP A 179 -10.49 -12.62 21.08
N THR A 180 -9.40 -12.99 20.38
CA THR A 180 -9.32 -12.90 18.91
C THR A 180 -9.45 -14.30 18.33
N ARG A 181 -10.43 -14.52 17.46
CA ARG A 181 -10.61 -15.80 16.78
C ARG A 181 -10.67 -15.60 15.27
N LEU A 182 -9.78 -16.28 14.56
CA LEU A 182 -9.87 -16.39 13.10
C LEU A 182 -11.02 -17.36 12.78
N LEU A 183 -12.04 -16.88 12.04
CA LEU A 183 -13.17 -17.71 11.62
C LEU A 183 -13.09 -17.94 10.11
N GLY A 184 -12.60 -19.12 9.75
CA GLY A 184 -12.67 -19.62 8.38
C GLY A 184 -14.08 -20.11 8.02
N LYS A 185 -14.54 -19.74 6.81
CA LYS A 185 -15.79 -20.12 6.12
C LYS A 185 -17.11 -19.51 6.63
N ASN A 186 -18.10 -19.55 5.72
CA ASN A 186 -19.55 -19.42 5.92
C ASN A 186 -20.09 -20.39 6.99
N GLN A 187 -19.59 -20.32 8.22
CA GLN A 187 -20.25 -20.91 9.35
C GLN A 187 -21.08 -19.83 10.02
N ASP A 188 -22.31 -20.20 10.38
CA ASP A 188 -23.17 -19.40 11.24
C ASP A 188 -22.38 -19.01 12.50
N VAL A 189 -22.09 -17.72 12.60
CA VAL A 189 -21.18 -17.16 13.61
C VAL A 189 -21.90 -17.11 14.96
N PRO A 190 -21.25 -17.49 16.09
CA PRO A 190 -21.81 -17.29 17.41
C PRO A 190 -21.96 -15.79 17.73
N TYR A 191 -23.14 -15.42 18.22
CA TYR A 191 -23.60 -14.04 18.40
C TYR A 191 -23.12 -13.41 19.70
N THR A 192 -22.18 -12.46 19.65
CA THR A 192 -22.20 -11.17 20.39
C THR A 192 -20.99 -10.29 20.01
N GLY A 193 -21.24 -9.07 19.51
CA GLY A 193 -20.24 -8.01 19.32
C GLY A 193 -19.65 -7.90 17.90
N ALA A 194 -19.41 -6.67 17.45
CA ALA A 194 -19.18 -6.19 16.07
C ALA A 194 -18.37 -7.07 15.08
N TYR A 195 -18.79 -7.06 13.81
CA TYR A 195 -18.17 -7.79 12.69
C TYR A 195 -17.80 -6.86 11.52
N MET A 196 -16.65 -7.11 10.89
CA MET A 196 -16.24 -6.45 9.65
C MET A 196 -16.13 -7.48 8.53
N PHE A 197 -16.93 -7.34 7.48
CA PHE A 197 -16.86 -8.16 6.28
C PHE A 197 -16.24 -7.34 5.14
N THR A 198 -15.20 -7.86 4.50
CA THR A 198 -14.70 -7.31 3.24
C THR A 198 -14.94 -8.36 2.14
N ASN A 199 -15.70 -7.98 1.11
CA ASN A 199 -15.75 -8.77 -0.12
C ASN A 199 -14.83 -8.12 -1.17
N ASN A 200 -14.34 -8.93 -2.11
CA ASN A 200 -13.45 -8.47 -3.18
C ASN A 200 -14.17 -7.64 -4.27
N ARG A 201 -15.39 -7.13 -4.02
CA ARG A 201 -16.20 -6.35 -4.98
C ARG A 201 -16.30 -4.86 -4.63
N ASN A 202 -15.48 -4.34 -3.72
CA ASN A 202 -15.57 -2.95 -3.24
C ASN A 202 -16.97 -2.56 -2.71
N ALA A 203 -17.80 -3.54 -2.35
CA ALA A 203 -19.17 -3.31 -1.88
C ALA A 203 -19.22 -3.50 -0.36
N ALA A 204 -19.33 -2.40 0.37
CA ALA A 204 -19.64 -2.44 1.80
C ALA A 204 -21.04 -3.05 1.98
N LYS A 205 -21.13 -4.17 2.70
CA LYS A 205 -22.39 -4.74 3.15
C LYS A 205 -22.50 -4.53 4.65
N THR A 206 -23.49 -3.77 5.08
CA THR A 206 -23.87 -3.63 6.48
C THR A 206 -25.09 -4.51 6.71
N ALA A 207 -24.97 -5.54 7.54
CA ALA A 207 -26.12 -6.32 7.99
C ALA A 207 -26.46 -5.93 9.42
N PHE A 208 -27.70 -5.54 9.67
CA PHE A 208 -28.26 -5.47 11.01
C PHE A 208 -28.74 -6.87 11.39
N VAL A 209 -28.28 -7.39 12.53
CA VAL A 209 -28.80 -8.64 13.08
C VAL A 209 -29.53 -8.34 14.38
N GLN A 210 -30.79 -8.80 14.47
CA GLN A 210 -31.62 -8.67 15.68
C GLN A 210 -31.22 -9.69 16.75
N PRO A 211 -31.52 -9.43 18.04
CA PRO A 211 -31.22 -10.33 19.15
C PRO A 211 -31.90 -11.71 19.03
N SER A 212 -31.30 -12.70 19.69
CA SER A 212 -31.50 -14.15 19.53
C SER A 212 -32.86 -14.75 19.94
N GLU A 213 -33.88 -13.95 20.24
CA GLU A 213 -35.15 -14.46 20.78
C GLU A 213 -36.08 -15.06 19.70
N GLN A 214 -35.75 -14.93 18.40
CA GLN A 214 -36.50 -15.56 17.31
C GLN A 214 -35.54 -16.10 16.23
N PRO A 215 -35.73 -17.34 15.72
CA PRO A 215 -34.95 -17.85 14.61
C PRO A 215 -35.31 -17.09 13.32
N ALA A 216 -34.33 -16.40 12.73
CA ALA A 216 -34.52 -15.68 11.48
C ALA A 216 -34.49 -16.66 10.29
N GLN A 217 -35.55 -16.67 9.48
CA GLN A 217 -35.50 -17.24 8.12
C GLN A 217 -35.01 -16.16 7.15
N TRP A 218 -33.91 -16.43 6.44
CA TRP A 218 -33.40 -15.53 5.41
C TRP A 218 -33.69 -16.11 4.03
N VAL A 219 -34.22 -15.27 3.12
CA VAL A 219 -34.26 -15.55 1.68
C VAL A 219 -33.36 -14.54 1.00
N SER A 220 -32.24 -15.01 0.44
CA SER A 220 -31.39 -14.20 -0.44
C SER A 220 -32.15 -13.89 -1.72
N ARG A 221 -32.64 -12.65 -1.87
CA ARG A 221 -33.13 -12.15 -3.17
C ARG A 221 -31.96 -11.51 -3.92
N CYS A 222 -31.27 -12.30 -4.73
CA CYS A 222 -30.34 -11.79 -5.72
C CYS A 222 -31.15 -11.43 -6.98
N PRO A 223 -31.18 -10.16 -7.45
CA PRO A 223 -31.87 -9.83 -8.69
C PRO A 223 -30.95 -10.17 -9.87
N ARG A 224 -31.07 -11.38 -10.43
CA ARG A 224 -30.70 -11.69 -11.82
C ARG A 224 -31.32 -13.01 -12.29
N ASN A 225 -32.10 -12.90 -13.37
CA ASN A 225 -32.75 -13.97 -14.11
C ASN A 225 -31.82 -15.13 -14.47
N ILE A 226 -32.22 -16.36 -14.16
CA ILE A 226 -31.89 -17.54 -14.95
C ILE A 226 -33.17 -18.36 -15.14
N THR A 227 -33.39 -18.66 -16.42
CA THR A 227 -34.45 -19.46 -17.03
C THR A 227 -34.70 -20.82 -16.39
N SER A 228 -35.95 -21.26 -16.53
CA SER A 228 -36.56 -22.53 -16.18
C SER A 228 -35.76 -23.80 -16.52
N GLY A 229 -35.81 -24.78 -15.61
CA GLY A 229 -35.41 -26.18 -15.83
C GLY A 229 -36.03 -27.13 -14.79
N SER A 230 -37.20 -27.68 -15.14
CA SER A 230 -37.91 -28.89 -14.67
C SER A 230 -37.53 -29.61 -13.35
N THR A 231 -38.50 -29.62 -12.43
CA THR A 231 -39.09 -30.76 -11.68
C THR A 231 -38.23 -31.93 -11.19
N GLY A 232 -38.12 -32.04 -9.87
CA GLY A 232 -37.93 -33.30 -9.13
C GLY A 232 -38.60 -33.18 -7.77
N GLY A 233 -39.80 -33.73 -7.63
CA GLY A 233 -40.64 -33.60 -6.43
C GLY A 233 -40.22 -34.53 -5.30
N TYR A 234 -40.39 -34.07 -4.06
CA TYR A 234 -40.66 -34.90 -2.91
C TYR A 234 -41.77 -34.24 -2.09
N GLY A 235 -42.91 -34.94 -2.01
CA GLY A 235 -44.04 -34.56 -1.18
C GLY A 235 -43.84 -34.99 0.27
N VAL A 236 -44.42 -34.22 1.17
CA VAL A 236 -44.74 -34.64 2.53
C VAL A 236 -46.17 -34.18 2.82
N GLN A 237 -47.07 -35.14 3.05
CA GLN A 237 -48.42 -34.89 3.56
C GLN A 237 -48.37 -34.62 5.07
N PRO A 238 -49.23 -33.74 5.61
CA PRO A 238 -49.43 -33.64 7.05
C PRO A 238 -50.53 -34.61 7.51
N HIS A 239 -50.28 -35.34 8.58
CA HIS A 239 -51.33 -35.92 9.41
C HIS A 239 -51.56 -35.05 10.65
N LEU A 240 -52.85 -34.88 10.94
CA LEU A 240 -53.43 -34.34 12.17
C LEU A 240 -52.94 -35.09 13.42
#